data_AF-A0A529HC32-F1
#
_entry.id   AF-A0A529HC32-F1
#
_cell.length_a   1.000
_cell.length_b   1.000
_cell.length_c   1.000
_cell.angle_alpha   90.00
_cell.angle_beta   90.00
_cell.angle_gamma   90.00
#
_symmetry.space_group_name_H-M   'P 1'
#
loop_
_entity.id
_entity.type
_entity.pdbx_description
1 polymer ?
#
loop_
_entity_poly.entity_id
_entity_poly.type
_entity_poly.pdbx_seq_one_letter_code
_entity_poly.pdbx_strand_id
1 'polypeptide(L)' 'MSAAPSFPALLEAFFTDRLIRQRQASPHTLASYRDTFCLLLAYAQQQLRKGASHVTLPDLDTAFLGAFL' A
#
# COMPACT_ATOMS: atom_id res chain seq x y z
N MET A 1 -4.44 -17.58 18.43
CA MET A 1 -4.99 -17.13 17.13
C MET A 1 -4.21 -15.90 16.73
N SER A 2 -3.37 -15.96 15.69
CA SER A 2 -2.63 -14.75 15.25
C SER A 2 -3.62 -13.75 14.67
N ALA A 3 -3.53 -12.49 15.11
CA ALA A 3 -4.28 -11.40 14.51
C ALA A 3 -3.90 -11.26 13.02
N ALA A 4 -4.86 -10.87 12.19
CA ALA A 4 -4.56 -10.55 10.79
C ALA A 4 -3.51 -9.42 10.73
N PRO A 5 -2.54 -9.49 9.80
CA PRO A 5 -1.53 -8.45 9.66
C PRO A 5 -2.19 -7.11 9.31
N SER A 6 -1.68 -6.02 9.89
CA SER A 6 -2.13 -4.66 9.56
C SER A 6 -1.76 -4.31 8.12
N PHE A 7 -2.43 -3.31 7.54
CA PHE A 7 -2.10 -2.84 6.19
C PHE A 7 -0.63 -2.38 6.05
N PRO A 8 -0.06 -1.59 6.98
CA PRO A 8 1.37 -1.26 6.93
C PRO A 8 2.28 -2.50 6.92
N ALA A 9 1.96 -3.53 7.71
CA ALA A 9 2.74 -4.78 7.74
C ALA A 9 2.64 -5.55 6.42
N LEU A 10 1.45 -5.57 5.80
CA LEU A 10 1.25 -6.16 4.47
C LEU A 10 2.03 -5.39 3.38
N LEU A 11 2.02 -4.06 3.44
CA LEU A 11 2.74 -3.22 2.50
C LEU A 11 4.25 -3.43 2.60
N GLU A 12 4.78 -3.52 3.82
CA GLU A 12 6.19 -3.84 4.06
C GLU A 12 6.54 -5.21 3.45
N ALA A 13 5.81 -6.27 3.79
CA ALA A 13 6.04 -7.62 3.26
C ALA A 13 5.91 -7.69 1.74
N PHE A 14 5.04 -6.87 1.14
CA PHE A 14 4.95 -6.77 -0.31
C PHE A 14 6.24 -6.23 -0.95
N PHE A 15 6.87 -5.21 -0.37
CA PHE A 15 8.15 -4.71 -0.88
C PHE A 15 9.31 -5.64 -0.55
N THR A 16 9.45 -6.03 0.72
CA THR A 16 10.63 -6.77 1.21
C THR A 16 10.62 -8.22 0.77
N ASP A 17 9.56 -8.96 1.07
CA ASP A 17 9.46 -10.38 0.74
C ASP A 17 9.07 -10.59 -0.71
N ARG A 18 7.96 -9.96 -1.16
CA ARG A 18 7.43 -10.27 -2.48
C ARG A 18 8.26 -9.65 -3.60
N LEU A 19 8.49 -8.34 -3.61
CA LEU A 19 9.17 -7.68 -4.73
C LEU A 19 10.69 -7.88 -4.71
N ILE A 20 11.34 -7.65 -3.57
CA ILE A 20 12.81 -7.75 -3.46
C ILE A 20 13.24 -9.22 -3.40
N ARG A 21 12.79 -9.99 -2.41
CA ARG A 21 13.32 -11.34 -2.17
C ARG A 21 12.81 -12.40 -3.15
N GLN A 22 11.50 -12.46 -3.38
CA GLN A 22 10.89 -13.52 -4.19
C GLN A 22 10.92 -13.24 -5.69
N ARG A 23 10.67 -11.98 -6.09
CA ARG A 23 10.57 -11.60 -7.51
C ARG A 23 11.84 -10.99 -8.07
N GLN A 24 12.79 -10.60 -7.23
CA GLN A 24 14.03 -9.92 -7.63
C GLN A 24 13.73 -8.76 -8.60
N ALA A 25 12.71 -7.97 -8.26
CA ALA A 25 12.22 -6.89 -9.10
C ALA A 25 13.33 -5.86 -9.35
N SER A 26 13.37 -5.31 -10.57
CA SER A 26 14.35 -4.30 -10.93
C SER A 26 14.17 -3.01 -10.10
N PRO A 27 15.23 -2.18 -9.95
CA PRO A 27 15.11 -0.90 -9.25
C PRO A 27 14.00 0.00 -9.80
N HIS A 28 13.81 0.02 -11.13
CA HIS A 28 12.75 0.79 -11.77
C HIS A 28 11.35 0.25 -11.43
N THR A 29 11.20 -1.08 -11.30
CA THR A 29 9.94 -1.70 -10.87
C THR A 29 9.65 -1.31 -9.43
N LEU A 30 10.62 -1.45 -8.52
CA LEU A 30 10.46 -1.06 -7.11
C LEU A 30 10.07 0.42 -6.97
N ALA A 31 10.73 1.31 -7.73
CA ALA A 31 10.41 2.73 -7.75
C ALA A 31 8.97 2.98 -8.23
N SER A 32 8.55 2.38 -9.35
CA SER A 32 7.19 2.53 -9.86
C SER A 32 6.11 2.08 -8.87
N TYR A 33 6.31 0.93 -8.20
CA TYR A 33 5.38 0.48 -7.15
C TYR A 33 5.38 1.42 -5.94
N ARG A 34 6.56 1.83 -5.45
CA ARG A 34 6.67 2.78 -4.34
C ARG A 34 5.92 4.07 -4.66
N ASP A 35 6.17 4.64 -5.83
CA ASP A 35 5.59 5.91 -6.24
C ASP A 35 4.05 5.77 -6.37
N THR A 36 3.55 4.64 -6.87
CA THR A 36 2.11 4.34 -6.90
C THR A 36 1.49 4.31 -5.49
N PHE A 37 2.12 3.62 -4.53
CA PHE A 37 1.62 3.58 -3.16
C PHE A 37 1.73 4.95 -2.47
N CYS A 38 2.76 5.74 -2.75
CA CYS A 38 2.86 7.11 -2.24
C CYS A 38 1.70 7.98 -2.75
N LEU A 39 1.33 7.89 -4.03
CA LEU A 39 0.19 8.61 -4.60
C LEU A 39 -1.13 8.15 -3.97
N LEU A 40 -1.35 6.84 -3.86
CA LEU A 40 -2.55 6.28 -3.25
C LEU A 40 -2.71 6.73 -1.79
N LEU A 41 -1.64 6.69 -1.00
CA LEU A 41 -1.66 7.09 0.41
C LEU A 41 -1.87 8.60 0.58
N ALA A 42 -1.29 9.42 -0.29
CA ALA A 42 -1.53 10.86 -0.29
C ALA A 42 -3.00 11.18 -0.61
N TYR A 43 -3.57 10.50 -1.60
CA TYR A 43 -4.99 10.60 -1.92
C TYR A 43 -5.87 10.15 -0.76
N ALA A 44 -5.55 9.01 -0.12
CA ALA A 44 -6.27 8.52 1.05
C ALA A 44 -6.22 9.48 2.23
N GLN A 45 -5.08 10.13 2.47
CA GLN A 45 -4.97 11.14 3.51
C GLN A 45 -5.92 12.32 3.26
N GLN A 46 -6.06 12.76 2.01
CA GLN A 46 -6.95 13.87 1.64
C GLN A 46 -8.43 13.48 1.79
N GLN A 47 -8.82 12.30 1.31
CA GLN A 47 -10.22 11.86 1.34
C GLN A 47 -10.70 11.39 2.71
N LEU A 48 -9.87 10.62 3.42
CA LEU A 48 -10.24 9.99 4.69
C LEU A 48 -9.88 10.83 5.91
N ARG A 49 -9.05 11.88 5.74
CA ARG A 49 -8.51 12.71 6.83
C ARG A 49 -7.77 11.91 7.90
N LYS A 50 -7.16 10.79 7.51
CA LYS A 50 -6.33 9.92 8.35
C LYS A 50 -4.86 10.06 7.94
N GLY A 51 -3.94 9.93 8.89
CA GLY A 51 -2.52 9.78 8.55
C GLY A 51 -2.28 8.50 7.74
N ALA A 52 -1.30 8.52 6.83
CA ALA A 52 -1.00 7.38 5.97
C ALA A 52 -0.73 6.07 6.74
N SER A 53 -0.12 6.17 7.93
CA SER A 53 0.13 5.03 8.83
C SER A 53 -1.13 4.45 9.48
N HIS A 54 -2.26 5.18 9.45
CA HIS A 54 -3.54 4.79 10.02
C HIS A 54 -4.52 4.29 8.95
N VAL A 55 -4.13 4.28 7.68
CA VAL A 55 -4.91 3.67 6.59
C VAL A 55 -4.98 2.17 6.82
N THR A 56 -6.18 1.61 6.71
CA THR A 56 -6.44 0.18 6.89
C THR A 56 -6.91 -0.46 5.59
N LEU A 57 -6.83 -1.80 5.48
CA LEU A 57 -7.26 -2.50 4.27
C LEU A 57 -8.76 -2.26 3.94
N PRO A 58 -9.68 -2.22 4.93
CA PRO A 58 -11.08 -1.86 4.67
C PRO A 58 -11.30 -0.42 4.19
N ASP A 59 -10.38 0.51 4.45
CA ASP A 59 -10.47 1.88 3.91
C ASP A 59 -10.23 1.93 2.39
N LEU A 60 -9.57 0.91 1.82
CA LEU A 60 -9.22 0.81 0.40
C LEU A 60 -10.22 -0.10 -0.34
N ASP A 61 -11.51 0.21 -0.19
CA ASP A 61 -12.58 -0.55 -0.84
C ASP A 61 -12.70 -0.26 -2.35
N THR A 62 -13.60 -0.96 -3.03
CA THR A 62 -13.80 -0.82 -4.47
C THR A 62 -14.22 0.59 -4.88
N ALA A 63 -15.04 1.28 -4.09
CA ALA A 63 -15.50 2.63 -4.41
C ALA A 63 -14.37 3.64 -4.26
N PHE A 64 -13.58 3.51 -3.19
CA PHE A 64 -12.40 4.32 -2.93
C PHE A 64 -11.35 4.15 -4.03
N LEU A 65 -11.01 2.91 -4.38
CA LEU A 65 -10.05 2.62 -5.43
C LEU A 65 -10.55 3.07 -6.80
N GLY A 66 -11.86 2.95 -7.07
CA GLY A 66 -12.48 3.44 -8.30
C GLY A 66 -12.49 4.97 -8.41
N ALA A 67 -12.47 5.71 -7.29
CA ALA A 67 -12.36 7.16 -7.30
C ALA A 67 -10.92 7.67 -7.43
N PHE A 68 -9.93 6.80 -7.19
CA PHE A 68 -8.50 7.11 -7.35
C PHE A 68 -8.00 6.87 -8.78
N LEU A 69 -8.52 5.85 -9.47
CA LEU A 69 -8.14 5.43 -10.82
C LEU A 69 -8.88 6.22 -11.91
#